data_AF-A0A1J3JBC0-F1
#
_entry.id   AF-A0A1J3JBC0-F1
#
_cell.length_a   1.000
_cell.length_b   1.000
_cell.length_c   1.000
_cell.angle_alpha   90.00
_cell.angle_beta   90.00
_cell.angle_gamma   90.00
#
_symmetry.space_group_name_H-M   'P 1'
#
loop_
_entity.id
_entity.type
_entity.pdbx_description
1 polymer ?
#
loop_
_entity_poly.entity_id
_entity_poly.type
_entity_poly.pdbx_seq_one_letter_code
_entity_poly.pdbx_strand_id
1 'polypeptide(L)'
;EITSGAAGDLQQITQIARQMVTMFGMSEIGPWALTDPAAKQNDVVLRMLAKNSMSEKLAEEIDSCVKKIISNAYEIAKSHVRNNREAIDKLVDVLLDKETLTGDEFRAILSEYTDKPLNTEDRGRIKDLISV
;
A
#
# COMPACT_ATOMS: atom_id res chain seq x y z
N GLU A 1 -11.98 -1.03 17.72
CA GLU A 1 -12.61 0.28 17.45
C GLU A 1 -12.06 0.85 16.15
N ILE A 2 -12.80 1.71 15.46
CA ILE A 2 -12.32 2.42 14.26
C ILE A 2 -11.84 3.79 14.73
N THR A 3 -10.54 4.05 14.66
CA THR A 3 -9.93 5.32 15.09
C THR A 3 -9.70 6.23 13.89
N SER A 4 -9.91 7.54 14.05
CA SER A 4 -9.66 8.54 13.00
C SER A 4 -8.17 8.70 12.63
N GLY A 5 -7.25 8.15 13.42
CA GLY A 5 -5.81 8.23 13.16
C GLY A 5 -5.36 7.58 11.84
N ALA A 6 -6.11 6.60 11.33
CA ALA A 6 -5.79 5.91 10.06
C ALA A 6 -6.30 6.65 8.81
N ALA A 7 -6.92 7.84 8.94
CA ALA A 7 -7.48 8.57 7.80
C ALA A 7 -6.42 8.91 6.73
N GLY A 8 -5.19 9.24 7.16
CA GLY A 8 -4.08 9.53 6.25
C GLY A 8 -3.67 8.31 5.42
N ASP A 9 -3.58 7.14 6.06
CA ASP A 9 -3.21 5.90 5.36
C ASP A 9 -4.31 5.47 4.37
N LEU A 10 -5.58 5.61 4.76
CA LEU A 10 -6.71 5.31 3.87
C LEU A 10 -6.71 6.20 2.63
N GLN A 11 -6.39 7.49 2.78
CA GLN A 11 -6.25 8.41 1.64
C GLN A 11 -5.09 7.99 0.72
N GLN A 12 -3.92 7.69 1.29
CA GLN A 12 -2.75 7.26 0.52
C GLN A 12 -2.99 5.95 -0.23
N ILE A 13 -3.55 4.94 0.45
CA ILE A 13 -3.87 3.64 -0.16
C ILE A 13 -4.88 3.81 -1.30
N THR A 14 -5.90 4.64 -1.10
CA THR A 14 -6.90 4.92 -2.15
C THR A 14 -6.26 5.58 -3.37
N GLN A 15 -5.33 6.52 -3.16
CA GLN A 15 -4.60 7.18 -4.24
C GLN A 15 -3.72 6.18 -5.01
N ILE A 16 -2.95 5.36 -4.31
CA ILE A 16 -2.08 4.34 -4.92
C ILE A 16 -2.92 3.34 -5.71
N ALA A 17 -3.99 2.81 -5.13
CA ALA A 17 -4.87 1.85 -5.81
C ALA A 17 -5.50 2.46 -7.07
N ARG A 18 -5.95 3.73 -7.01
CA ARG A 18 -6.46 4.43 -8.21
C ARG A 18 -5.38 4.56 -9.28
N GLN A 19 -4.16 4.91 -8.90
CA GLN A 19 -3.02 4.99 -9.83
C GLN A 19 -2.65 3.63 -10.47
N MET A 20 -2.71 2.55 -9.69
CA MET A 20 -2.52 1.18 -10.20
C MET A 20 -3.50 0.84 -11.32
N VAL A 21 -4.77 1.23 -11.14
CA VAL A 21 -5.84 0.97 -12.10
C VAL A 21 -5.74 1.91 -13.31
N THR A 22 -5.54 3.21 -13.11
CA THR A 22 -5.67 4.21 -14.19
C THR A 22 -4.38 4.53 -14.94
N MET A 23 -3.21 4.39 -14.31
CA MET A 23 -1.92 4.74 -14.94
C MET A 23 -1.07 3.51 -15.26
N PHE A 24 -1.04 2.52 -14.36
CA PHE A 24 -0.17 1.35 -14.53
C PHE A 24 -0.86 0.19 -15.28
N GLY A 25 -2.17 0.29 -15.54
CA GLY A 25 -2.92 -0.77 -16.21
C GLY A 25 -2.94 -2.08 -15.42
N MET A 26 -2.77 -2.03 -14.10
CA MET A 26 -2.73 -3.20 -13.20
C MET A 26 -4.16 -3.61 -12.80
N SER A 27 -5.06 -3.70 -13.78
CA SER A 27 -6.46 -4.07 -13.55
C SER A 27 -7.05 -4.81 -14.75
N GLU A 28 -8.19 -5.48 -14.52
CA GLU A 28 -8.96 -6.21 -15.53
C GLU A 28 -9.54 -5.30 -16.64
N ILE A 29 -9.43 -3.98 -16.47
CA ILE A 29 -9.91 -2.94 -17.41
C ILE A 29 -8.96 -2.82 -18.63
N GLY A 30 -7.83 -3.54 -18.62
CA GLY A 30 -6.88 -3.63 -19.73
C GLY A 30 -5.65 -2.72 -19.59
N PRO A 31 -4.62 -2.89 -20.44
CA PRO A 31 -3.31 -2.24 -20.30
C PRO A 31 -3.29 -0.77 -20.75
N TRP A 32 -4.44 -0.12 -20.87
CA TRP A 32 -4.53 1.24 -21.38
C TRP A 32 -4.47 2.24 -20.23
N ALA A 33 -3.46 3.12 -20.26
CA ALA A 33 -3.42 4.26 -19.37
C ALA A 33 -4.59 5.19 -19.71
N LEU A 34 -5.62 5.18 -18.86
CA LEU A 34 -6.78 6.07 -18.96
C LEU A 34 -6.42 7.54 -18.74
N THR A 35 -5.24 7.79 -18.18
CA THR A 35 -4.72 9.11 -17.88
C THR A 35 -3.50 9.38 -18.74
N ASP A 36 -3.60 10.34 -19.66
CA ASP A 36 -2.46 10.84 -20.44
C ASP A 36 -1.40 11.39 -19.46
N PRO A 37 -0.12 10.97 -19.55
CA PRO A 37 0.98 11.56 -18.79
C PRO A 37 1.03 13.10 -18.86
N ALA A 38 0.51 13.72 -19.93
CA ALA A 38 0.39 15.17 -20.07
C ALA A 38 -0.56 15.83 -19.05
N ALA A 39 -1.53 15.09 -18.49
CA ALA A 39 -2.44 15.58 -17.43
C ALA A 39 -1.75 15.76 -16.06
N LYS A 40 -0.46 15.43 -15.95
CA LYS A 40 0.38 15.82 -14.80
C LYS A 40 0.82 17.28 -14.86
N GLN A 41 0.64 17.98 -15.99
CA GLN A 41 0.86 19.43 -16.03
C GLN A 41 -0.25 20.13 -15.23
N ASN A 42 0.12 21.18 -14.51
CA ASN A 42 -0.66 21.93 -13.52
C ASN A 42 -1.93 22.62 -14.04
N ASP A 43 -2.51 22.15 -15.14
CA ASP A 43 -3.64 22.76 -15.80
C ASP A 43 -4.96 22.07 -15.39
N VAL A 44 -5.71 22.77 -14.54
CA VAL A 44 -7.02 22.33 -14.02
C VAL A 44 -8.00 22.06 -15.17
N VAL A 45 -7.85 22.78 -16.29
CA VAL A 45 -8.73 22.67 -17.46
C VAL A 45 -8.57 21.32 -18.14
N LEU A 46 -7.34 20.87 -18.33
CA LEU A 46 -7.04 19.60 -19.00
C LEU A 46 -7.52 18.40 -18.18
N ARG A 47 -7.43 18.49 -16.84
CA ARG A 47 -7.93 17.47 -15.91
C ARG A 47 -9.46 17.36 -15.95
N MET A 48 -10.16 18.48 -16.13
CA MET A 48 -11.62 18.53 -16.22
C MET A 48 -12.12 17.94 -17.55
N LEU A 49 -11.42 18.21 -18.66
CA LEU A 49 -11.73 17.64 -19.97
C LEU A 49 -11.48 16.12 -20.02
N ALA A 50 -10.37 15.64 -19.44
CA ALA A 50 -10.10 14.21 -19.34
C ALA A 50 -11.17 13.48 -18.53
N LYS A 51 -11.63 14.07 -17.40
CA LYS A 51 -12.71 13.51 -16.58
C LYS A 51 -14.05 13.44 -17.34
N ASN A 52 -14.34 14.40 -18.21
CA ASN A 52 -15.54 14.40 -19.06
C ASN A 52 -15.48 13.41 -20.23
N SER A 53 -14.29 12.95 -20.62
CA SER A 53 -14.13 11.91 -21.65
C SER A 53 -14.32 10.48 -21.13
N MET A 54 -14.40 10.30 -19.81
CA MET A 54 -14.62 9.00 -19.19
C MET A 54 -16.12 8.69 -19.16
N SER A 55 -16.50 7.52 -19.69
CA SER A 55 -17.86 7.01 -19.54
C SER A 55 -18.18 6.73 -18.07
N GLU A 56 -19.42 6.99 -17.63
CA GLU A 56 -19.88 6.62 -16.28
C GLU A 56 -19.63 5.15 -15.96
N LYS A 57 -19.87 4.27 -16.95
CA LYS A 57 -19.61 2.83 -16.82
C LYS A 57 -18.14 2.53 -16.52
N LEU A 58 -17.24 3.24 -17.19
CA LEU A 58 -15.80 3.08 -16.98
C LEU A 58 -15.36 3.60 -15.61
N ALA A 59 -15.94 4.71 -15.15
CA ALA A 59 -15.70 5.22 -13.80
C ALA A 59 -16.16 4.24 -12.71
N GLU A 60 -17.33 3.62 -12.89
CA GLU A 60 -17.85 2.59 -11.98
C GLU A 60 -16.93 1.34 -11.95
N GLU A 61 -16.43 0.91 -13.11
CA GLU A 61 -15.48 -0.20 -13.22
C GLU A 61 -14.16 0.10 -12.50
N ILE A 62 -13.63 1.33 -12.62
CA ILE A 62 -12.43 1.77 -11.89
C ILE A 62 -12.65 1.73 -10.39
N ASP A 63 -13.74 2.32 -9.90
CA ASP A 63 -14.03 2.38 -8.46
C ASP A 63 -14.24 0.96 -7.89
N SER A 64 -14.86 0.05 -8.67
CA SER A 64 -14.98 -1.37 -8.32
C SER A 64 -13.61 -2.07 -8.20
N CYS A 65 -12.70 -1.84 -9.16
CA CYS A 65 -11.34 -2.40 -9.11
C CYS A 65 -10.54 -1.85 -7.92
N VAL A 66 -10.60 -0.53 -7.67
CA VAL A 66 -9.95 0.11 -6.53
C VAL A 66 -10.45 -0.54 -5.22
N LYS A 67 -11.77 -0.70 -5.08
CA LYS A 67 -12.35 -1.36 -3.91
C LYS A 67 -11.84 -2.79 -3.74
N LYS A 68 -11.79 -3.60 -4.81
CA LYS A 68 -11.26 -4.96 -4.78
C LYS A 68 -9.81 -5.00 -4.28
N ILE A 69 -8.95 -4.12 -4.81
CA ILE A 69 -7.54 -4.04 -4.41
C ILE A 69 -7.41 -3.72 -2.91
N ILE A 70 -8.12 -2.70 -2.44
CA ILE A 70 -8.07 -2.26 -1.04
C ILE A 70 -8.61 -3.36 -0.11
N SER A 71 -9.72 -4.00 -0.46
CA SER A 71 -10.29 -5.10 0.35
C SER A 71 -9.34 -6.29 0.43
N ASN A 72 -8.69 -6.68 -0.66
CA ASN A 72 -7.72 -7.78 -0.64
C ASN A 72 -6.49 -7.42 0.21
N ALA A 73 -5.93 -6.23 0.02
CA ALA A 73 -4.81 -5.75 0.83
C ALA A 73 -5.15 -5.71 2.33
N TYR A 74 -6.38 -5.31 2.68
CA TYR A 74 -6.86 -5.32 4.05
C TYR A 74 -6.90 -6.73 4.65
N GLU A 75 -7.47 -7.71 3.93
CA GLU A 75 -7.52 -9.09 4.42
C GLU A 75 -6.12 -9.72 4.53
N ILE A 76 -5.21 -9.43 3.59
CA ILE A 76 -3.81 -9.85 3.67
C ILE A 76 -3.15 -9.24 4.93
N ALA A 77 -3.25 -7.93 5.13
CA ALA A 77 -2.68 -7.27 6.31
C ALA A 77 -3.25 -7.86 7.62
N LYS A 78 -4.56 -8.07 7.68
CA LYS A 78 -5.24 -8.68 8.81
C LYS A 78 -4.78 -10.12 9.06
N SER A 79 -4.54 -10.90 8.00
CA SER A 79 -3.99 -12.25 8.12
C SER A 79 -2.58 -12.23 8.69
N HIS A 80 -1.71 -11.31 8.24
CA HIS A 80 -0.35 -11.17 8.78
C HIS A 80 -0.35 -10.78 10.26
N VAL A 81 -1.21 -9.86 10.66
CA VAL A 81 -1.34 -9.46 12.07
C VAL A 81 -1.85 -10.60 12.93
N ARG A 82 -2.83 -11.38 12.43
CA ARG A 82 -3.38 -12.54 13.16
C ARG A 82 -2.37 -13.68 13.29
N ASN A 83 -1.65 -13.99 12.22
CA ASN A 83 -0.70 -15.10 12.22
C ASN A 83 0.53 -14.81 13.10
N ASN A 84 0.88 -13.53 13.28
CA ASN A 84 2.03 -13.11 14.09
C ASN A 84 1.59 -12.45 15.42
N ARG A 85 0.44 -12.89 15.97
CA ARG A 85 -0.18 -12.21 17.11
C ARG A 85 0.73 -12.16 18.34
N GLU A 86 1.39 -13.27 18.67
CA GLU A 86 2.31 -13.37 19.80
C GLU A 86 3.50 -12.41 19.67
N ALA A 87 4.06 -12.29 18.47
CA ALA A 87 5.18 -11.38 18.18
C ALA A 87 4.75 -9.91 18.32
N ILE A 88 3.53 -9.57 17.85
CA ILE A 88 2.96 -8.22 17.97
C ILE A 88 2.67 -7.88 19.43
N ASP A 89 2.08 -8.79 20.20
CA ASP A 89 1.77 -8.54 21.61
C ASP A 89 3.06 -8.25 22.41
N LYS A 90 4.15 -9.01 22.17
CA LYS A 90 5.46 -8.73 22.80
C LYS A 90 6.07 -7.40 22.37
N LEU A 91 5.93 -7.03 21.09
CA LEU A 91 6.38 -5.72 20.62
C LEU A 91 5.59 -4.58 21.27
N VAL A 92 4.29 -4.75 21.46
CA VAL A 92 3.43 -3.78 22.14
C VAL A 92 3.85 -3.63 23.60
N ASP A 93 4.09 -4.72 24.33
CA ASP A 93 4.56 -4.65 25.72
C ASP A 93 5.86 -3.85 25.85
N VAL A 94 6.83 -4.10 24.96
CA VAL A 94 8.10 -3.35 24.98
C VAL A 94 7.90 -1.87 24.62
N LEU A 95 7.00 -1.57 23.68
CA LEU A 95 6.67 -0.19 23.31
C LEU A 95 5.90 0.55 24.41
N LEU A 96 5.12 -0.14 25.24
CA LEU A 96 4.48 0.46 26.41
C LEU A 96 5.51 0.91 27.45
N ASP A 97 6.61 0.16 27.62
CA ASP A 97 7.66 0.49 28.58
C ASP A 97 8.65 1.55 28.07
N LYS A 98 9.08 1.45 26.81
CA LYS A 98 10.16 2.28 26.25
C LYS A 98 9.69 3.41 25.32
N GLU A 99 8.43 3.42 24.89
CA GLU A 99 7.81 4.31 23.89
C GLU A 99 8.43 4.29 22.48
N THR A 100 9.72 4.00 22.37
CA THR A 100 10.48 3.97 21.12
C THR A 100 11.32 2.70 21.05
N LEU A 101 11.42 2.13 19.86
CA LEU A 101 12.20 0.92 19.62
C LEU A 101 13.09 1.12 18.39
N THR A 102 14.36 0.72 18.49
CA THR A 102 15.27 0.76 17.35
C THR A 102 15.01 -0.39 16.40
N GLY A 103 15.41 -0.23 15.12
CA GLY A 103 15.19 -1.28 14.12
C GLY A 103 15.94 -2.60 14.42
N ASP A 104 17.06 -2.55 15.16
CA ASP A 104 17.79 -3.75 15.56
C ASP A 104 17.09 -4.47 16.72
N GLU A 105 16.59 -3.74 17.72
CA GLU A 105 15.75 -4.29 18.79
C GLU A 105 14.48 -4.94 18.24
N PHE A 106 13.85 -4.32 17.24
CA PHE A 106 12.66 -4.86 16.56
C PHE A 106 12.92 -6.23 15.95
N ARG A 107 14.03 -6.33 15.21
CA ARG A 107 14.43 -7.56 14.54
C ARG A 107 14.82 -8.64 15.54
N ALA A 108 15.49 -8.28 16.64
CA ALA A 108 15.84 -9.23 17.70
C ALA A 108 14.58 -9.88 18.28
N ILE A 109 13.55 -9.09 18.61
CA ILE A 109 12.28 -9.61 19.15
C ILE A 109 11.58 -10.51 18.11
N LEU A 110 11.50 -10.08 16.85
CA LEU A 110 10.84 -10.87 15.80
C LEU A 110 11.57 -12.18 15.46
N SER A 111 12.89 -12.24 15.66
CA SER A 111 13.67 -13.45 15.37
C SER A 111 13.28 -14.66 16.22
N GLU A 112 12.65 -14.42 17.37
CA GLU A 112 12.15 -15.47 18.26
C GLU A 112 10.86 -16.12 17.75
N TYR A 113 10.15 -15.47 16.82
CA TYR A 113 8.85 -15.90 16.29
C TYR A 113 8.90 -16.28 14.81
N THR A 114 10.09 -16.41 14.23
CA THR A 114 10.27 -16.72 12.81
C THR A 114 11.41 -17.73 12.63
N ASP A 115 11.09 -18.89 12.05
CA ASP A 115 12.06 -19.96 11.73
C ASP A 115 12.98 -19.62 10.53
N LYS A 116 12.68 -18.55 9.80
CA LYS A 116 13.49 -18.12 8.66
C LYS A 116 14.59 -17.19 9.17
N PRO A 117 15.88 -17.53 9.01
CA PRO A 117 16.93 -16.62 9.45
C PRO A 117 16.71 -15.25 8.80
N LEU A 118 16.82 -14.18 9.58
CA LEU A 118 16.83 -12.80 9.10
C LEU A 118 18.01 -12.64 8.15
N ASN A 119 17.83 -13.04 6.88
CA ASN A 119 18.92 -13.06 5.93
C ASN A 119 19.29 -11.60 5.65
N THR A 120 20.47 -11.21 6.10
CA THR A 120 21.00 -9.84 5.98
C THR A 120 21.25 -9.46 4.52
N GLU A 121 21.13 -10.43 3.60
CA GLU A 121 21.34 -10.33 2.15
C GLU A 121 20.22 -9.61 1.39
N ASP A 122 18.98 -9.52 1.90
CA ASP A 122 17.91 -8.79 1.20
C ASP A 122 18.15 -7.26 1.17
N ARG A 123 19.10 -6.75 1.97
CA ARG A 123 19.59 -5.36 1.86
C ARG A 123 20.33 -5.08 0.55
N GLY A 124 20.94 -6.09 -0.07
CA GLY A 124 21.65 -5.96 -1.34
C GLY A 124 20.68 -5.81 -2.52
N ARG A 125 19.65 -6.67 -2.56
CA ARG A 125 18.69 -6.72 -3.67
C ARG A 125 17.90 -5.43 -3.86
N ILE A 126 17.60 -4.68 -2.79
CA ILE A 126 16.87 -3.40 -2.88
C ILE A 126 17.78 -2.30 -3.45
N LYS A 127 19.08 -2.30 -3.14
CA LYS A 127 20.03 -1.34 -3.72
C LYS A 127 20.22 -1.59 -5.22
N ASP A 128 20.29 -2.86 -5.62
CA ASP A 128 20.42 -3.24 -7.03
C ASP A 128 19.18 -2.85 -7.83
N LEU A 129 17.98 -2.93 -7.24
CA LEU A 129 16.72 -2.55 -7.89
C LEU A 129 16.53 -1.04 -8.10
N ILE A 130 17.22 -0.19 -7.33
CA ILE A 130 17.14 1.28 -7.41
C ILE A 130 18.33 1.86 -8.21
N SER A 131 19.31 1.03 -8.57
CA SER A 131 20.54 1.45 -9.27
C SER A 131 20.47 1.41 -10.81
N VAL A 132 19.28 1.27 -11.40
CA VAL A 132 19.09 1.28 -12.87
C VAL A 132 18.53 2.61 -13.35
#